data_AF-F8A055-F1
#
_entry.id   AF-F8A055-F1
#
_cell.length_a   1.000
_cell.length_b   1.000
_cell.length_c   1.000
_cell.angle_alpha   90.00
_cell.angle_beta   90.00
_cell.angle_gamma   90.00
#
_symmetry.space_group_name_H-M   'P 1'
#
loop_
_entity.id
_entity.type
_entity.pdbx_description
1 polymer ?
#
loop_
_entity_poly.entity_id
_entity_poly.type
_entity_poly.pdbx_seq_one_letter_code
_entity_poly.pdbx_strand_id
1 'polypeptide(L)'
;MPVVLGVLVALIVAGVVLLVASTSSADDRRDDESPWRAFRRGLAARRNPAPDQVAAAQAAEAEPVDLSLADFLRVTAEQGEGYLHVDDLADGLQRARDKAVRAVPLRRHG
;
A
#
# COMPACT_ATOMS: atom_id res chain seq x y z
N MET A 1 36.03 5.00 -0.58
CA MET A 1 35.68 4.32 -1.85
C MET A 1 34.72 3.14 -1.66
N PRO A 2 35.03 2.09 -0.86
CA PRO A 2 34.13 0.92 -0.74
C PRO A 2 32.77 1.26 -0.11
N VAL A 3 32.76 2.18 0.87
CA VAL A 3 31.52 2.68 1.50
C VAL A 3 30.63 3.41 0.48
N VAL A 4 31.22 4.26 -0.35
CA VAL A 4 30.49 5.00 -1.39
C VAL A 4 29.88 4.02 -2.40
N LEU A 5 30.64 3.01 -2.82
CA LEU A 5 30.16 1.97 -3.72
C LEU A 5 29.00 1.17 -3.10
N GLY A 6 29.11 0.81 -1.81
CA GLY A 6 28.05 0.12 -1.08
C GLY A 6 26.76 0.92 -0.98
N VAL A 7 26.87 2.23 -0.69
CA VAL A 7 25.72 3.14 -0.67
C VAL A 7 25.08 3.23 -2.06
N LEU A 8 25.89 3.33 -3.12
CA LEU A 8 25.40 3.42 -4.49
C LEU A 8 24.65 2.15 -4.91
N VAL A 9 25.19 0.98 -4.58
CA VAL A 9 24.53 -0.32 -4.82
C VAL A 9 23.22 -0.42 -4.03
N ALA A 10 23.21 -0.02 -2.75
CA ALA A 10 22.00 -0.03 -1.93
C ALA A 10 20.90 0.88 -2.51
N LEU A 11 21.27 2.07 -2.99
CA LEU A 11 20.33 2.99 -3.66
C LEU A 11 19.77 2.40 -4.96
N ILE A 12 20.60 1.73 -5.75
CA ILE A 12 20.15 1.04 -6.98
C ILE A 12 19.16 -0.07 -6.63
N VAL A 13 19.50 -0.92 -5.66
CA VAL A 13 18.62 -2.03 -5.21
C VAL A 13 17.29 -1.48 -4.70
N ALA A 14 17.31 -0.45 -3.85
CA ALA A 14 16.10 0.21 -3.37
C ALA A 14 15.27 0.79 -4.52
N GLY A 15 15.90 1.41 -5.52
CA GLY A 15 15.24 1.92 -6.72
C GLY A 15 14.57 0.82 -7.54
N VAL A 16 15.24 -0.32 -7.73
CA VAL A 16 14.66 -1.49 -8.44
C VAL A 16 13.46 -2.05 -7.68
N VAL A 17 13.59 -2.23 -6.36
CA VAL A 17 12.48 -2.71 -5.52
C VAL A 17 11.28 -1.76 -5.60
N LEU A 18 11.53 -0.45 -5.53
CA LEU A 18 10.49 0.56 -5.66
C LEU A 18 9.80 0.50 -7.03
N LEU A 19 10.56 0.31 -8.11
CA LEU A 19 10.02 0.17 -9.47
C LEU A 19 9.10 -1.06 -9.57
N VAL A 20 9.57 -2.23 -9.11
CA VAL A 20 8.78 -3.47 -9.11
C VAL A 20 7.49 -3.31 -8.29
N ALA A 21 7.60 -2.72 -7.08
CA ALA A 21 6.44 -2.45 -6.23
C ALA A 21 5.44 -1.51 -6.94
N SER A 22 5.92 -0.45 -7.61
CA SER A 22 5.03 0.47 -8.32
C SER A 22 4.29 -0.16 -9.49
N THR A 23 4.90 -1.12 -10.20
CA THR A 23 4.21 -1.86 -11.27
C THR A 23 3.16 -2.84 -10.72
N SER A 24 3.37 -3.37 -9.51
CA SER A 24 2.42 -4.29 -8.87
C SER A 24 1.24 -3.54 -8.25
N SER A 25 1.49 -2.35 -7.68
CA SER A 25 0.47 -1.49 -7.07
C SER A 25 -0.37 -0.70 -8.09
N ALA A 26 0.09 -0.61 -9.34
CA ALA A 26 -0.64 0.08 -10.42
C ALA A 26 -1.90 -0.69 -10.88
N ASP A 27 -2.05 -1.95 -10.50
CA ASP A 27 -3.12 -2.80 -11.01
C ASP A 27 -4.44 -2.72 -10.20
N ASP A 28 -4.41 -2.06 -9.03
CA ASP A 28 -5.52 -2.02 -8.06
C ASP A 28 -6.19 -0.64 -7.92
N ARG A 29 -5.70 0.39 -8.63
CA ARG A 29 -6.32 1.73 -8.65
C ARG A 29 -6.54 2.20 -10.09
N ARG A 30 -7.80 2.15 -10.51
CA ARG A 30 -8.32 2.74 -11.77
C ARG A 30 -8.37 4.28 -11.73
N ASP A 31 -7.34 4.91 -11.16
CA ASP A 31 -7.17 6.35 -11.26
C ASP A 31 -6.01 6.59 -12.24
N ASP A 32 -6.26 7.34 -13.31
CA ASP A 32 -5.30 7.73 -14.37
C ASP A 32 -4.13 8.62 -13.87
N GLU A 33 -3.78 8.49 -12.60
CA GLU A 33 -2.75 9.28 -11.97
C GLU A 33 -1.36 8.72 -12.30
N SER A 34 -0.65 9.46 -13.17
CA SER A 34 0.75 9.18 -13.50
C SER A 34 1.59 8.96 -12.23
N PRO A 35 2.42 7.90 -12.16
CA PRO A 35 3.28 7.60 -11.01
C PRO A 35 4.17 8.79 -10.59
N TRP A 36 4.57 9.62 -11.56
CA TRP A 36 5.35 10.83 -11.32
C TRP A 36 4.55 11.91 -10.56
N ARG A 37 3.25 12.04 -10.85
CA ARG A 37 2.36 12.94 -10.11
C ARG A 37 2.11 12.43 -8.69
N ALA A 38 1.92 11.13 -8.50
CA ALA A 38 1.80 10.52 -7.18
C ALA A 38 3.05 10.76 -6.33
N PHE A 39 4.25 10.55 -6.91
CA PHE A 39 5.51 10.85 -6.24
C PHE A 39 5.64 12.34 -5.88
N ARG A 40 5.36 13.24 -6.84
CA ARG A 40 5.44 14.68 -6.59
C ARG A 40 4.42 15.15 -5.56
N ARG A 41 3.21 14.57 -5.54
CA ARG A 41 2.21 14.82 -4.50
C ARG A 41 2.72 14.36 -3.14
N GLY A 42 3.30 13.17 -3.04
CA GLY A 42 3.90 12.67 -1.80
C GLY A 42 5.04 13.57 -1.28
N LEU A 43 5.89 14.06 -2.19
CA LEU A 43 6.97 14.99 -1.82
C LEU A 43 6.43 16.38 -1.41
N ALA A 44 5.40 16.87 -2.11
CA ALA A 44 4.73 18.12 -1.76
C ALA A 44 4.00 18.01 -0.41
N ALA A 45 3.35 16.87 -0.14
CA ALA A 45 2.67 16.58 1.13
C ALA A 45 3.64 16.57 2.31
N ARG A 46 4.90 16.11 2.12
CA ARG A 46 5.94 16.24 3.16
C ARG A 46 6.31 17.68 3.46
N ARG A 47 6.24 18.57 2.47
CA ARG A 47 6.63 19.98 2.61
C ARG A 47 5.48 20.86 3.11
N ASN A 48 4.24 20.49 2.79
CA ASN A 48 3.05 21.18 3.24
C ASN A 48 1.97 20.14 3.60
N PRO A 49 2.07 19.55 4.80
CA PRO A 49 1.13 18.52 5.22
C PRO A 49 -0.26 19.10 5.34
N ALA A 50 -1.26 18.37 4.83
CA ALA A 50 -2.64 18.79 4.94
C ALA A 50 -3.10 18.70 6.42
N PRO A 51 -4.11 19.49 6.84
CA PRO A 51 -4.50 19.60 8.25
C PRO A 51 -4.93 18.26 8.87
N ASP A 52 -5.52 17.38 8.07
CA ASP A 52 -5.90 16.01 8.42
C ASP A 52 -4.68 15.13 8.76
N GLN A 53 -3.60 15.25 7.98
CA GLN A 53 -2.35 14.53 8.23
C GLN A 53 -1.62 15.03 9.48
N VAL A 54 -1.71 16.33 9.78
CA VAL A 54 -1.18 16.90 11.02
C VAL A 54 -1.99 16.39 12.22
N ALA A 55 -3.32 16.36 12.12
CA ALA A 55 -4.17 15.80 13.17
C ALA A 55 -3.90 14.31 13.42
N ALA A 56 -3.70 13.53 12.36
CA ALA A 56 -3.34 12.12 12.47
C ALA A 56 -1.96 11.90 13.11
N ALA A 57 -0.97 12.74 12.77
CA ALA A 57 0.35 12.71 13.40
C ALA A 57 0.27 13.03 14.90
N GLN A 58 -0.53 14.04 15.28
CA GLN A 58 -0.78 14.37 16.69
C GLN A 58 -1.52 13.27 17.44
N ALA A 59 -2.47 12.58 16.79
CA ALA A 59 -3.14 11.43 17.37
C ALA A 59 -2.18 10.23 17.57
N ALA A 60 -1.18 10.07 16.69
CA ALA A 60 -0.14 9.06 16.83
C ALA A 60 0.90 9.41 17.92
N GLU A 61 1.07 10.70 18.24
CA GLU A 61 1.87 11.17 19.37
C GLU A 61 1.15 11.06 20.72
N ALA A 62 -0.12 10.64 20.74
CA ALA A 62 -0.84 10.41 21.99
C ALA A 62 -0.16 9.32 22.83
N GLU A 63 0.08 9.63 24.09
CA GLU A 63 0.71 8.69 25.03
C GLU A 63 -0.22 7.47 25.25
N PRO A 64 0.27 6.23 25.13
CA PRO A 64 -0.55 5.05 25.33
C PRO A 64 -1.04 5.00 26.78
N VAL A 65 -2.36 4.98 26.96
CA VAL A 65 -3.00 4.89 28.28
C VAL A 65 -3.31 3.43 28.58
N ASP A 66 -2.88 2.96 29.75
CA ASP A 66 -3.26 1.63 30.24
C ASP A 66 -4.76 1.62 30.59
N LEU A 67 -5.55 0.93 29.77
CA LEU A 67 -6.96 0.70 30.00
C LEU A 67 -7.19 -0.64 30.68
N SER A 68 -8.21 -0.72 31.53
CA SER A 68 -8.70 -2.02 32.00
C SER A 68 -9.19 -2.84 30.80
N LEU A 69 -9.04 -4.17 30.86
CA LEU A 69 -9.48 -5.05 29.78
C LEU A 69 -10.97 -4.84 29.45
N ALA A 70 -11.80 -4.61 30.47
CA ALA A 70 -13.23 -4.35 30.29
C ALA A 70 -13.49 -3.04 29.54
N ASP A 71 -12.76 -1.97 29.87
CA ASP A 71 -12.89 -0.68 29.18
C ASP A 71 -12.36 -0.75 27.75
N PHE A 72 -11.23 -1.43 27.53
CA PHE A 72 -10.68 -1.66 26.20
C PHE A 72 -11.68 -2.38 25.29
N LEU A 73 -12.28 -3.48 25.77
CA LEU A 73 -13.25 -4.25 25.00
C LEU A 73 -14.52 -3.44 24.70
N ARG A 74 -14.94 -2.56 25.62
CA ARG A 74 -16.10 -1.69 25.39
C ARG A 74 -15.81 -0.62 24.33
N VAL A 75 -14.61 -0.05 24.31
CA VAL A 75 -14.22 1.04 23.41
C VAL A 75 -13.86 0.52 22.01
N THR A 76 -13.31 -0.68 21.90
CA THR A 76 -12.83 -1.26 20.64
C THR A 76 -13.79 -2.25 19.98
N ALA A 77 -14.93 -2.54 20.62
CA ALA A 77 -15.97 -3.39 20.03
C ALA A 77 -16.60 -2.71 18.81
N GLU A 78 -16.03 -2.97 17.64
CA GLU A 78 -16.61 -2.63 16.36
C GLU A 78 -17.70 -3.66 16.03
N GLN A 79 -18.95 -3.20 15.87
CA GLN A 79 -20.05 -4.05 15.39
C GLN A 79 -19.91 -4.22 13.87
N GLY A 80 -19.08 -5.17 13.45
CA GLY A 80 -18.86 -5.49 12.04
C GLY A 80 -18.50 -6.94 11.82
N GLU A 81 -18.80 -7.45 10.63
CA GLU A 81 -18.42 -8.78 10.18
C GLU A 81 -16.90 -8.84 9.97
N GLY A 82 -16.16 -9.13 11.05
CA GLY A 82 -14.69 -9.17 11.06
C GLY A 82 -14.07 -10.35 10.31
N TYR A 83 -14.88 -11.18 9.65
CA TYR A 83 -14.43 -12.31 8.87
C TYR A 83 -14.81 -12.12 7.40
N LEU A 84 -13.82 -12.26 6.53
CA LEU A 84 -14.03 -12.36 5.09
C LEU A 84 -14.77 -13.68 4.81
N HIS A 85 -15.95 -13.59 4.20
CA HIS A 85 -16.70 -14.77 3.80
C HIS A 85 -15.98 -15.48 2.67
N VAL A 86 -16.02 -16.81 2.70
CA VAL A 86 -15.37 -17.68 1.70
C VAL A 86 -15.87 -17.35 0.28
N ASP A 87 -17.13 -16.93 0.17
CA ASP A 87 -17.76 -16.56 -1.10
C ASP A 87 -17.13 -15.28 -1.69
N ASP A 88 -16.80 -14.29 -0.86
CA ASP A 88 -16.11 -13.06 -1.29
C ASP A 88 -14.69 -13.34 -1.80
N LEU A 89 -14.00 -14.31 -1.19
CA LEU A 89 -12.67 -14.75 -1.61
C LEU A 89 -12.72 -15.49 -2.95
N ALA A 90 -13.72 -16.35 -3.15
CA ALA A 90 -13.89 -17.10 -4.39
C ALA A 90 -14.10 -16.15 -5.58
N ASP A 91 -14.96 -15.15 -5.42
CA ASP A 91 -15.25 -14.17 -6.47
C ASP A 91 -14.03 -13.31 -6.84
N GLY A 92 -13.22 -12.94 -5.85
CA GLY A 92 -11.94 -12.24 -6.07
C GLY A 92 -10.94 -13.10 -6.84
N LEU A 93 -10.82 -14.38 -6.46
CA LEU A 93 -9.89 -15.32 -7.08
C LEU A 93 -10.29 -15.64 -8.53
N GLN A 94 -11.60 -15.75 -8.80
CA GLN A 94 -12.14 -15.99 -10.13
C GLN A 94 -11.83 -14.82 -11.07
N ARG A 95 -12.03 -13.57 -10.60
CA ARG A 95 -11.68 -12.35 -11.34
C ARG A 95 -10.18 -12.25 -11.60
N ALA A 96 -9.34 -12.63 -10.64
CA ALA A 96 -7.88 -12.65 -10.80
C ALA A 96 -7.43 -13.66 -11.86
N ARG A 97 -8.01 -14.87 -11.85
CA ARG A 97 -7.76 -15.91 -12.87
C ARG A 97 -8.12 -15.43 -14.27
N ASP A 98 -9.30 -14.85 -14.46
CA ASP A 98 -9.75 -14.38 -15.77
C ASP A 98 -8.88 -13.25 -16.32
N LYS A 99 -8.36 -12.38 -15.42
CA LYS A 99 -7.41 -11.33 -15.79
C LYS A 99 -6.06 -11.92 -16.20
N ALA A 100 -5.55 -12.92 -15.47
CA ALA A 100 -4.30 -13.60 -15.80
C ALA A 100 -4.37 -14.31 -17.16
N VAL A 101 -5.49 -14.99 -17.46
CA VAL A 101 -5.69 -15.66 -18.75
C VAL A 101 -5.72 -14.65 -19.91
N ARG A 102 -6.32 -13.47 -19.71
CA ARG A 102 -6.34 -12.40 -20.73
C ARG A 102 -4.98 -11.70 -20.91
N ALA A 103 -4.16 -11.68 -19.87
CA ALA A 103 -2.86 -11.00 -19.87
C ALA A 103 -1.72 -11.84 -20.48
N VAL A 104 -1.93 -13.13 -20.77
CA VAL A 104 -0.93 -13.98 -21.45
C VAL A 104 -1.10 -13.85 -22.97
N PRO A 105 -0.24 -13.09 -23.68
CA PRO A 105 -0.22 -13.13 -25.14
C PRO A 105 0.27 -14.51 -25.59
N LEU A 106 -0.63 -15.30 -26.19
CA LEU A 106 -0.28 -16.50 -26.95
C LEU A 106 0.68 -16.10 -28.07
N ARG A 107 1.98 -16.19 -27.80
CA ARG A 107 3.04 -16.00 -28.79
C ARG A 107 3.05 -17.21 -29.72
N ARG A 108 2.18 -17.17 -30.72
CA ARG A 108 2.09 -18.16 -31.80
C ARG A 108 3.32 -17.96 -32.70
N HIS A 109 4.37 -18.72 -32.43
CA HIS A 109 5.48 -18.89 -33.37
C HIS A 109 4.95 -19.72 -34.54
N GLY A 110 4.85 -19.09 -35.70
CA GLY A 110 4.83 -19.75 -37.01
C GLY A 110 6.26 -19.94 -37.52
#